data_AF-A0A397TZ04-F1
#
_entry.id   AF-A0A397TZ04-F1
#
_cell.length_a   1.000
_cell.length_b   1.000
_cell.length_c   1.000
_cell.angle_alpha   90.00
_cell.angle_beta   90.00
_cell.angle_gamma   90.00
#
_symmetry.space_group_name_H-M   'P 1'
#
loop_
_entity.id
_entity.type
_entity.pdbx_description
1 polymer ?
#
loop_
_entity_poly.entity_id
_entity_poly.type
_entity_poly.pdbx_seq_one_letter_code
_entity_poly.pdbx_strand_id
1 'polypeptide(L)'
;KLNAICTDADQTKLYRNLVKIGQDASGSIFTAYQVGTNMSVAIKQMNLKQQPKKDLIINEILVMKESRHRNIVNYIDSFLWKGDLWVVMEFMEGGSLTDVVTNNIMTEGQIAATLEGLAHLHSKGVIHRDIKSDNVLLALNGDIKLTDFGFCAQINEYHNKCTTMT
;
A
#
# COMPACT_ATOMS: atom_id res chain seq x y z
N LYS A 1 -18.74 -3.18 7.30
CA LYS A 1 -17.26 -3.02 7.41
C LYS A 1 -16.68 -2.29 6.20
N LEU A 2 -16.88 -2.77 4.96
CA LEU A 2 -16.43 -2.05 3.73
C LEU A 2 -16.91 -0.59 3.67
N ASN A 3 -18.20 -0.34 3.93
CA ASN A 3 -18.74 1.03 3.94
C ASN A 3 -18.14 1.94 5.04
N ALA A 4 -17.48 1.37 6.06
CA ALA A 4 -16.82 2.17 7.11
C ALA A 4 -15.38 2.56 6.72
N ILE A 5 -14.78 1.88 5.74
CA ILE A 5 -13.45 2.19 5.26
C ILE A 5 -13.46 2.97 3.95
N CYS A 6 -14.57 2.94 3.20
CA CYS A 6 -14.70 3.64 1.93
C CYS A 6 -15.41 4.98 2.06
N THR A 7 -14.91 5.99 1.34
CA THR A 7 -15.56 7.28 1.17
C THR A 7 -16.72 7.15 0.18
N ASP A 8 -17.87 7.72 0.53
CA ASP A 8 -19.07 7.77 -0.34
C ASP A 8 -18.98 8.96 -1.30
N ALA A 9 -18.10 8.83 -2.30
CA ALA A 9 -17.92 9.83 -3.34
C ALA A 9 -17.60 9.15 -4.69
N ASP A 10 -17.93 9.83 -5.77
CA ASP A 10 -17.60 9.39 -7.13
C ASP A 10 -16.13 9.65 -7.41
N GLN A 11 -15.33 8.60 -7.32
CA GLN A 11 -13.88 8.69 -7.52
C GLN A 11 -13.49 9.07 -8.95
N THR A 12 -14.37 8.87 -9.95
CA THR A 12 -14.11 9.29 -11.34
C THR A 12 -14.13 10.80 -11.52
N LYS A 13 -14.69 11.54 -10.54
CA LYS A 13 -14.64 13.00 -10.48
C LYS A 13 -13.46 13.52 -9.66
N LEU A 14 -12.91 12.69 -8.78
CA LEU A 14 -11.80 13.04 -7.89
C LEU A 14 -10.43 12.77 -8.53
N TYR A 15 -10.35 11.79 -9.44
CA TYR A 15 -9.11 11.39 -10.09
C TYR A 15 -9.25 11.35 -11.61
N ARG A 16 -8.23 11.82 -12.33
CA ARG A 16 -8.19 11.87 -13.80
C ARG A 16 -6.92 11.22 -14.34
N ASN A 17 -6.93 10.93 -15.64
CA ASN A 17 -5.81 10.36 -16.39
C ASN A 17 -5.30 9.03 -15.79
N LEU A 18 -6.21 8.07 -15.59
CA LEU A 18 -5.83 6.76 -15.09
C LEU A 18 -4.98 6.02 -16.14
N VAL A 19 -3.75 5.67 -15.77
CA VAL A 19 -2.82 4.89 -16.60
C VAL A 19 -2.41 3.64 -15.85
N LYS A 20 -2.65 2.46 -16.42
CA LYS A 20 -2.24 1.20 -15.80
C LYS A 20 -0.71 1.10 -15.81
N ILE A 21 -0.11 0.90 -14.64
CA ILE A 21 1.35 0.76 -14.47
C ILE A 21 1.78 -0.62 -14.01
N GLY A 22 0.85 -1.42 -13.48
CA GLY A 22 1.19 -2.75 -12.99
C GLY A 22 -0.03 -3.60 -12.70
N GLN A 23 0.23 -4.85 -12.35
CA GLN A 23 -0.76 -5.80 -11.89
C GLN A 23 -0.08 -6.78 -10.93
N ASP A 24 -0.70 -6.99 -9.78
CA ASP A 24 -0.29 -7.98 -8.80
C ASP A 24 -1.39 -9.07 -8.63
N ALA A 25 -1.18 -9.99 -7.70
CA ALA A 25 -2.13 -11.08 -7.43
C ALA A 25 -3.50 -10.59 -6.91
N SER A 26 -3.54 -9.38 -6.34
CA SER A 26 -4.73 -8.82 -5.71
C SER A 26 -5.50 -7.85 -6.62
N GLY A 27 -4.85 -7.23 -7.61
CA GLY A 27 -5.48 -6.26 -8.49
C GLY A 27 -4.57 -5.58 -9.50
N SER A 28 -5.13 -4.60 -10.22
CA SER A 28 -4.39 -3.74 -11.15
C SER A 28 -4.00 -2.42 -10.47
N ILE A 29 -2.78 -1.95 -10.73
CA ILE A 29 -2.27 -0.68 -10.22
C ILE A 29 -2.29 0.36 -11.34
N PHE A 30 -2.85 1.53 -11.03
CA PHE A 30 -2.93 2.68 -11.93
C PHE A 30 -2.26 3.90 -11.30
N THR A 31 -1.67 4.76 -12.13
CA THR A 31 -1.36 6.14 -11.74
C THR A 31 -2.52 7.04 -12.14
N ALA A 32 -2.73 8.11 -11.39
CA ALA A 32 -3.71 9.14 -11.70
C ALA A 32 -3.28 10.48 -11.09
N TYR A 33 -3.99 11.54 -11.46
CA TYR A 33 -3.85 12.85 -10.82
C TYR A 33 -5.12 13.20 -10.06
N GLN A 34 -4.97 13.65 -8.83
CA GLN A 34 -6.08 14.20 -8.06
C GLN A 34 -6.53 15.54 -8.68
N VAL A 35 -7.83 15.69 -8.88
CA VAL A 35 -8.44 16.92 -9.39
C VAL A 35 -8.31 18.04 -8.35
N GLY A 36 -7.95 19.24 -8.79
CA GLY A 36 -7.76 20.42 -7.92
C GLY A 36 -6.34 20.58 -7.39
N THR A 37 -5.70 19.52 -6.91
CA THR A 37 -4.32 19.58 -6.37
C THR A 37 -3.24 19.21 -7.39
N ASN A 38 -3.61 18.47 -8.45
CA ASN A 38 -2.67 17.85 -9.40
C ASN A 38 -1.61 16.94 -8.75
N MET A 39 -1.85 16.46 -7.53
CA MET A 39 -0.97 15.47 -6.91
C MET A 39 -1.09 14.14 -7.63
N SER A 40 0.06 13.51 -7.91
CA SER A 40 0.11 12.16 -8.48
C SER A 40 -0.20 11.13 -7.40
N VAL A 41 -1.02 10.13 -7.74
CA VAL A 41 -1.46 9.07 -6.83
C VAL A 41 -1.38 7.70 -7.51
N ALA A 42 -1.16 6.68 -6.70
CA ALA A 42 -1.32 5.29 -7.10
C ALA A 42 -2.70 4.78 -6.67
N ILE A 43 -3.39 4.08 -7.56
CA ILE A 43 -4.72 3.52 -7.34
C ILE A 43 -4.65 2.02 -7.58
N LYS A 44 -4.84 1.24 -6.52
CA LYS A 44 -4.97 -0.22 -6.57
C LYS A 44 -6.44 -0.57 -6.72
N GLN A 45 -6.81 -1.15 -7.87
CA GLN A 45 -8.17 -1.60 -8.17
C GLN A 45 -8.27 -3.12 -7.99
N MET A 46 -9.15 -3.54 -7.10
CA MET A 46 -9.34 -4.95 -6.72
C MET A 46 -10.80 -5.37 -6.93
N ASN A 47 -11.02 -6.43 -7.71
CA ASN A 47 -12.36 -6.96 -7.91
C ASN A 47 -12.80 -7.81 -6.71
N LEU A 48 -13.63 -7.25 -5.84
CA LEU A 48 -14.03 -7.94 -4.61
C LEU A 48 -14.84 -9.22 -4.85
N LYS A 49 -15.49 -9.38 -6.00
CA LYS A 49 -16.23 -10.62 -6.31
C LYS A 49 -15.30 -11.80 -6.55
N GLN A 50 -14.10 -11.54 -7.06
CA GLN A 50 -13.09 -12.56 -7.33
C GLN A 50 -12.22 -12.87 -6.11
N GLN A 51 -12.34 -12.07 -5.03
CA GLN A 51 -11.50 -12.22 -3.85
C GLN A 51 -12.18 -13.13 -2.81
N PRO A 52 -11.62 -14.32 -2.50
CA PRO A 52 -12.24 -15.29 -1.61
C PRO A 52 -12.28 -14.80 -0.15
N LYS A 53 -11.35 -13.93 0.25
CA LYS A 53 -11.17 -13.48 1.64
C LYS A 53 -11.21 -11.96 1.78
N LYS A 54 -12.40 -11.39 1.61
CA LYS A 54 -12.65 -9.94 1.68
C LYS A 54 -12.21 -9.31 3.00
N ASP A 55 -12.33 -10.03 4.11
CA ASP A 55 -11.91 -9.53 5.43
C ASP A 55 -10.41 -9.26 5.51
N LEU A 56 -9.57 -9.99 4.75
CA LEU A 56 -8.12 -9.74 4.69
C LEU A 56 -7.82 -8.39 4.05
N ILE A 57 -8.52 -8.08 2.95
CA ILE A 57 -8.36 -6.80 2.23
C ILE A 57 -8.81 -5.63 3.11
N ILE A 58 -9.90 -5.79 3.85
CA ILE A 58 -10.35 -4.77 4.81
C ILE A 58 -9.28 -4.57 5.89
N ASN A 59 -8.70 -5.64 6.42
CA ASN A 59 -7.65 -5.57 7.42
C ASN A 59 -6.38 -4.88 6.88
N GLU A 60 -5.97 -5.19 5.65
CA GLU A 60 -4.86 -4.53 4.95
C GLU A 60 -5.07 -3.01 4.91
N ILE A 61 -6.26 -2.55 4.50
CA ILE A 61 -6.58 -1.12 4.43
C ILE A 61 -6.56 -0.46 5.82
N LEU A 62 -7.05 -1.15 6.85
CA LEU A 62 -7.00 -0.64 8.22
C LEU A 62 -5.56 -0.49 8.72
N VAL A 63 -4.71 -1.49 8.48
CA VAL A 63 -3.28 -1.42 8.80
C VAL A 63 -2.61 -0.26 8.07
N MET A 64 -2.89 -0.08 6.77
CA MET A 64 -2.35 1.04 5.98
C MET A 64 -2.81 2.40 6.51
N LYS A 65 -4.09 2.54 6.86
CA LYS A 65 -4.65 3.76 7.47
C LYS A 65 -3.96 4.10 8.78
N GLU A 66 -3.71 3.10 9.60
CA GLU A 66 -3.10 3.30 10.91
C GLU A 66 -1.59 3.47 10.83
N SER A 67 -0.90 2.97 9.80
CA SER A 67 0.58 2.91 9.71
C SER A 67 1.26 4.11 9.02
N ARG A 68 0.69 5.31 9.16
CA ARG A 68 1.26 6.53 8.55
C ARG A 68 2.69 6.81 9.04
N HIS A 69 3.66 6.79 8.13
CA HIS A 69 5.08 6.99 8.43
C HIS A 69 5.84 7.50 7.20
N ARG A 70 7.00 8.15 7.41
CA ARG A 70 7.80 8.70 6.30
C ARG A 70 8.41 7.63 5.40
N ASN A 71 8.65 6.43 5.92
CA ASN A 71 9.20 5.27 5.19
C ASN A 71 8.17 4.17 4.93
N ILE A 72 6.88 4.51 4.94
CA ILE A 72 5.76 3.64 4.58
C ILE A 72 4.93 4.39 3.55
N VAL A 73 4.53 3.71 2.48
CA VAL A 73 3.61 4.27 1.49
C VAL A 73 2.30 4.61 2.19
N ASN A 74 1.99 5.90 2.18
CA ASN A 74 0.87 6.44 2.93
C ASN A 74 -0.44 6.25 2.15
N TYR A 75 -1.41 5.68 2.85
CA TYR A 75 -2.80 5.65 2.42
C TYR A 75 -3.37 7.07 2.29
N ILE A 76 -4.18 7.29 1.26
CA ILE A 76 -4.91 8.55 1.03
C ILE A 76 -6.41 8.33 1.24
N ASP A 77 -7.02 7.43 0.47
CA ASP A 77 -8.46 7.19 0.51
C ASP A 77 -8.82 5.81 -0.09
N SER A 78 -10.08 5.38 0.02
CA SER A 78 -10.60 4.19 -0.65
C SER A 78 -12.06 4.31 -1.02
N PHE A 79 -12.45 3.69 -2.12
CA PHE A 79 -13.78 3.81 -2.71
C PHE A 79 -14.31 2.44 -3.13
N LEU A 80 -15.61 2.23 -2.98
CA LEU A 80 -16.28 1.05 -3.52
C LEU A 80 -17.11 1.46 -4.74
N TRP A 81 -16.71 1.00 -5.93
CA TRP A 81 -17.36 1.38 -7.17
C TRP A 81 -17.69 0.18 -8.03
N LYS A 82 -18.98 -0.02 -8.34
CA LYS A 82 -19.48 -1.11 -9.19
C LYS A 82 -19.00 -2.52 -8.79
N GLY A 83 -18.62 -2.71 -7.53
CA GLY A 83 -18.10 -3.98 -6.99
C GLY A 83 -16.58 -4.09 -6.96
N ASP A 84 -15.85 -3.10 -7.48
CA ASP A 84 -14.41 -2.98 -7.36
C ASP A 84 -14.04 -2.05 -6.21
N LEU A 85 -13.04 -2.46 -5.43
CA LEU A 85 -12.46 -1.65 -4.37
C LEU A 85 -11.25 -0.91 -4.91
N TRP A 86 -11.25 0.40 -4.74
CA TRP A 86 -10.15 1.28 -5.12
C TRP A 86 -9.45 1.71 -3.85
N VAL A 87 -8.15 1.50 -3.76
CA VAL A 87 -7.31 2.02 -2.67
C VAL A 87 -6.35 3.03 -3.27
N VAL A 88 -6.45 4.26 -2.81
CA VAL A 88 -5.63 5.39 -3.25
C VAL A 88 -4.51 5.60 -2.25
N MET A 89 -3.28 5.68 -2.74
CA MET A 89 -2.08 5.89 -1.97
C MET A 89 -1.15 6.87 -2.67
N GLU A 90 -0.16 7.38 -1.96
CA GLU A 90 0.87 8.20 -2.59
C GLU A 90 1.58 7.43 -3.71
N PHE A 91 1.90 8.13 -4.80
CA PHE A 91 2.65 7.52 -5.90
C PHE A 91 4.15 7.68 -5.66
N MET A 92 4.88 6.60 -5.87
CA MET A 92 6.34 6.54 -5.76
C MET A 92 6.91 6.43 -7.18
N GLU A 93 7.35 7.54 -7.76
CA GLU A 93 7.63 7.61 -9.21
C GLU A 93 8.93 6.88 -9.61
N GLY A 94 9.81 6.61 -8.65
CA GLY A 94 11.04 5.84 -8.87
C GLY A 94 10.81 4.33 -9.01
N GLY A 95 9.58 3.86 -8.85
CA GLY A 95 9.22 2.45 -9.03
C GLY A 95 9.71 1.55 -7.89
N SER A 96 9.73 0.25 -8.14
CA SER A 96 10.21 -0.73 -7.16
C SER A 96 11.74 -0.71 -7.11
N LEU A 97 12.30 -1.04 -5.95
CA LEU A 97 13.72 -1.18 -5.81
C LEU A 97 14.22 -2.27 -6.77
N THR A 98 13.50 -3.39 -6.96
CA THR A 98 13.84 -4.46 -7.94
C THR A 98 14.18 -3.91 -9.32
N ASP A 99 13.39 -2.96 -9.83
CA ASP A 99 13.58 -2.35 -11.15
C ASP A 99 14.91 -1.58 -11.24
N VAL A 100 15.42 -1.11 -10.10
CA VAL A 100 16.62 -0.28 -9.97
C VAL A 100 17.85 -1.10 -9.53
N VAL A 101 17.68 -2.20 -8.75
CA VAL A 101 18.82 -2.97 -8.19
C VAL A 101 19.60 -3.74 -9.23
N THR A 102 19.05 -3.95 -10.42
CA THR A 102 19.84 -4.48 -11.54
C THR A 102 21.04 -3.58 -11.88
N ASN A 103 21.03 -2.30 -11.44
CA ASN A 103 22.11 -1.34 -11.64
C ASN A 103 22.51 -0.53 -10.38
N ASN A 104 21.90 -0.74 -9.21
CA ASN A 104 22.13 0.13 -8.05
C ASN A 104 22.05 -0.60 -6.70
N ILE A 105 23.09 -0.44 -5.87
CA ILE A 105 23.12 -1.01 -4.51
C ILE A 105 22.44 -0.01 -3.56
N MET A 106 21.60 -0.48 -2.65
CA MET A 106 21.03 0.38 -1.60
C MET A 106 22.15 1.03 -0.78
N THR A 107 22.04 2.33 -0.55
CA THR A 107 22.92 3.02 0.40
C THR A 107 22.56 2.63 1.84
N GLU A 108 23.51 2.77 2.77
CA GLU A 108 23.23 2.53 4.21
C GLU A 108 22.07 3.40 4.72
N GLY A 109 21.94 4.63 4.22
CA GLY A 109 20.82 5.52 4.56
C GLY A 109 19.47 4.98 4.09
N GLN A 110 19.42 4.35 2.91
CA GLN A 110 18.21 3.67 2.43
C GLN A 110 17.93 2.42 3.25
N ILE A 111 18.94 1.63 3.61
CA ILE A 111 18.73 0.46 4.49
C ILE A 111 18.17 0.91 5.85
N ALA A 112 18.74 1.96 6.44
CA ALA A 112 18.26 2.54 7.70
C ALA A 112 16.80 3.01 7.59
N ALA A 113 16.45 3.71 6.52
CA ALA A 113 15.08 4.15 6.26
C ALA A 113 14.09 2.97 6.15
N THR A 114 14.47 1.84 5.57
CA THR A 114 13.63 0.62 5.52
C THR A 114 13.40 0.09 6.93
N LEU A 115 14.46 0.06 7.74
CA LEU A 115 14.39 -0.39 9.14
C LEU A 115 13.56 0.56 10.00
N GLU A 116 13.58 1.87 9.75
CA GLU A 116 12.69 2.84 10.42
C GLU A 116 11.21 2.57 10.12
N GLY A 117 10.87 2.31 8.85
CA GLY A 117 9.53 1.89 8.46
C GLY A 117 9.10 0.58 9.14
N LEU A 118 9.98 -0.41 9.18
CA LEU A 118 9.70 -1.69 9.83
C LEU A 118 9.54 -1.56 11.35
N ALA A 119 10.39 -0.75 11.99
CA ALA A 119 10.30 -0.45 13.42
C ALA A 119 8.95 0.23 13.75
N HIS A 120 8.47 1.12 12.88
CA HIS A 120 7.15 1.73 13.03
C HIS A 120 6.02 0.68 12.99
N LEU A 121 6.06 -0.25 12.04
CA LEU A 121 5.07 -1.34 11.97
C LEU A 121 5.10 -2.22 13.21
N HIS A 122 6.31 -2.62 13.64
CA HIS A 122 6.49 -3.45 14.83
C HIS A 122 6.00 -2.74 16.10
N SER A 123 6.15 -1.42 16.20
CA SER A 123 5.62 -0.63 17.32
C SER A 123 4.09 -0.68 17.43
N LYS A 124 3.40 -1.04 16.34
CA LYS A 124 1.95 -1.22 16.24
C LYS A 124 1.53 -2.69 16.29
N GLY A 125 2.46 -3.60 16.61
CA GLY A 125 2.20 -5.04 16.60
C GLY A 125 1.96 -5.60 15.20
N VAL A 126 2.37 -4.92 14.13
CA VAL A 126 2.21 -5.37 12.75
C VAL A 126 3.50 -6.02 12.25
N ILE A 127 3.43 -7.28 11.83
CA ILE A 127 4.52 -7.99 11.16
C ILE A 127 4.28 -7.94 9.65
N HIS A 128 5.23 -7.40 8.86
CA HIS A 128 5.08 -7.25 7.41
C HIS A 128 5.04 -8.59 6.65
N ARG A 129 5.92 -9.53 7.02
CA ARG A 129 6.10 -10.88 6.46
C ARG A 129 6.51 -11.01 4.97
N ASP A 130 6.43 -9.96 4.17
CA ASP A 130 6.88 -9.96 2.76
C ASP A 130 7.89 -8.84 2.46
N ILE A 131 8.98 -8.76 3.23
CA ILE A 131 10.04 -7.76 2.98
C ILE A 131 10.98 -8.29 1.89
N LYS A 132 10.96 -7.63 0.73
CA LYS A 132 11.78 -7.90 -0.45
C LYS A 132 11.91 -6.62 -1.30
N SER A 133 12.78 -6.63 -2.32
CA SER A 133 13.03 -5.45 -3.17
C SER A 133 11.80 -4.99 -3.96
N ASP A 134 10.84 -5.89 -4.26
CA ASP A 134 9.59 -5.50 -4.94
C ASP A 134 8.70 -4.60 -4.07
N ASN A 135 8.83 -4.75 -2.74
CA ASN A 135 8.00 -4.07 -1.74
C ASN A 135 8.72 -2.87 -1.09
N VAL A 136 9.83 -2.44 -1.67
CA VAL A 136 10.52 -1.19 -1.33
C VAL A 136 10.40 -0.28 -2.54
N LEU A 137 9.69 0.83 -2.41
CA LEU A 137 9.49 1.80 -3.50
C LEU A 137 10.38 3.03 -3.33
N LEU A 138 10.78 3.60 -4.45
CA LEU A 138 11.63 4.80 -4.55
C LEU A 138 10.82 6.01 -5.02
N ALA A 139 11.08 7.17 -4.44
CA ALA A 139 10.62 8.46 -4.98
C ALA A 139 11.78 9.14 -5.73
N LEU A 140 11.48 10.12 -6.59
CA LEU A 140 12.51 10.81 -7.39
C LEU A 140 13.48 11.64 -6.54
N ASN A 141 13.08 12.02 -5.33
CA ASN A 141 13.94 12.72 -4.38
C ASN A 141 14.90 11.78 -3.62
N GLY A 142 14.86 10.47 -3.91
CA GLY A 142 15.69 9.45 -3.26
C GLY A 142 15.09 8.85 -1.98
N ASP A 143 13.91 9.31 -1.55
CA ASP A 143 13.21 8.68 -0.43
C ASP A 143 12.80 7.25 -0.79
N ILE A 144 12.82 6.37 0.23
CA ILE A 144 12.32 5.01 0.11
C ILE A 144 11.16 4.76 1.06
N LYS A 145 10.22 3.93 0.62
CA LYS A 145 9.03 3.57 1.40
C LYS A 145 8.67 2.10 1.23
N LEU A 146 8.29 1.45 2.33
CA LEU A 146 7.72 0.11 2.33
C LEU A 146 6.28 0.12 1.80
N THR A 147 5.92 -0.90 1.04
CA THR A 147 4.59 -1.11 0.47
C THR A 147 4.15 -2.58 0.57
N ASP A 148 2.93 -2.86 0.11
CA ASP A 148 2.31 -4.19 0.04
C ASP A 148 2.09 -4.88 1.41
N PHE A 149 1.00 -4.46 2.06
CA PHE A 149 0.59 -4.97 3.37
C PHE A 149 -0.29 -6.22 3.28
N GLY A 150 -0.49 -6.79 2.09
CA GLY A 150 -1.40 -7.93 1.87
C GLY A 150 -1.03 -9.19 2.67
N PHE A 151 0.24 -9.33 3.04
CA PHE A 151 0.74 -10.41 3.89
C PHE A 151 0.93 -10.01 5.36
N CYS A 152 0.49 -8.85 5.80
CA CYS A 152 0.70 -8.44 7.19
C CYS A 152 -0.05 -9.33 8.19
N ALA A 153 0.50 -9.44 9.40
CA ALA A 153 -0.17 -10.05 10.55
C ALA A 153 -0.15 -9.08 11.73
N GLN A 154 -1.27 -8.96 12.45
CA GLN A 154 -1.36 -8.18 13.66
C GLN A 154 -1.25 -9.11 14.88
N ILE A 155 -0.31 -8.82 15.77
CA ILE A 155 -0.13 -9.53 17.03
C ILE A 155 -1.14 -8.96 18.02
N ASN A 156 -2.12 -9.77 18.43
CA ASN A 156 -3.02 -9.39 19.52
C ASN A 156 -2.37 -9.74 20.86
N GLU A 157 -2.23 -8.75 21.75
CA GLU A 157 -1.62 -8.90 23.09
C GLU A 157 -2.26 -9.99 23.96
N TYR A 158 -3.47 -10.45 23.64
CA TYR A 158 -4.17 -11.46 24.42
C TYR A 158 -3.66 -12.89 24.22
N HIS A 159 -2.97 -13.22 23.14
CA HIS A 159 -2.42 -14.56 22.93
C HIS A 159 -1.02 -14.47 22.31
N ASN A 160 -0.01 -15.04 22.98
CA ASN A 160 1.32 -15.34 22.44
C ASN A 160 1.29 -16.38 21.29
N LYS A 161 0.26 -16.35 20.43
CA LYS A 161 0.12 -17.22 19.25
C LYS A 161 -0.13 -16.34 18.02
N CYS A 162 0.88 -16.33 17.16
CA CYS A 162 0.81 -15.78 15.82
C CYS A 162 -0.36 -16.43 15.08
N THR A 163 -1.39 -15.66 14.71
CA THR A 163 -2.53 -16.19 13.97
C THR A 163 -2.27 -15.93 12.49
N THR A 164 -1.89 -16.98 11.75
CA THR A 164 -1.71 -16.88 10.30
C THR A 164 -3.08 -16.71 9.66
N MET A 165 -3.32 -15.55 9.06
CA MET A 165 -4.43 -15.33 8.16
C MET A 165 -4.13 -16.03 6.83
N THR A 166 -4.31 -17.35 6.79
CA THR A 166 -4.29 -18.14 5.54
C THR A 166 -5.60 -18.00 4.83
#